data_AF-A0A1W9XAW7-F1
#
_entry.id   AF-A0A1W9XAW7-F1
#
_cell.length_a   1.000
_cell.length_b   1.000
_cell.length_c   1.000
_cell.angle_alpha   90.00
_cell.angle_beta   90.00
_cell.angle_gamma   90.00
#
_symmetry.space_group_name_H-M   'P 1'
#
loop_
_entity.id
_entity.type
_entity.pdbx_description
1 polymer ?
#
loop_
_entity_poly.entity_id
_entity_poly.type
_entity_poly.pdbx_seq_one_letter_code
_entity_poly.pdbx_strand_id
1 'polypeptide(L)'
;MADWTEYVSSTIPKVYTHQAIVENPDAGLFPDGGAIQINYTIIDSSDTIDPPDTAAILNAFHIYLNSARCFDSGAIPTDACSDDCGDPDICEPDYCDPILDPGIEACATINTEEAGSVDALWYLGGCQKNISGTCNTVVWGYFYANPDTVSWGNINNPEVFAKIWFDESGRIDVNFFHVSVPDIEVYSSYGSPDEDSNVDETDTATPGSGYHLNPAPGGFTYLTQTGTVTLGTRYVRHTYEHGGSYSESRDEDGASPPGYWPNDNPQQYEVTTPLLRVGIGAMVNTVQRPMGAIWRQMGRSAITGGNFVVWGYFHLGEDLPGQPPKIFWGHIQNPELFVKVWYDHTGRVDVNFFHVSVPDIEVYSTKPVPVQDSVGDYDYAGMTTMDNRYVRFDSYSGTTPWPSPWP
;
A
#
# COMPACT_ATOMS: atom_id res chain seq x y z
N MET A 1 -31.34 6.30 -22.31
CA MET A 1 -32.51 5.43 -22.05
C MET A 1 -32.00 4.01 -22.15
N ALA A 2 -31.89 3.30 -21.02
CA ALA A 2 -31.42 1.92 -20.99
C ALA A 2 -32.62 0.97 -20.91
N ASP A 3 -32.59 -0.10 -21.70
CA ASP A 3 -33.56 -1.21 -21.64
C ASP A 3 -33.22 -2.12 -20.45
N TRP A 4 -34.24 -2.48 -19.67
CA TRP A 4 -34.10 -3.26 -18.44
C TRP A 4 -34.51 -4.72 -18.68
N THR A 5 -33.65 -5.67 -18.30
CA THR A 5 -34.02 -7.09 -18.25
C THR A 5 -33.81 -7.60 -16.83
N GLU A 6 -34.91 -7.79 -16.10
CA GLU A 6 -34.89 -8.29 -14.73
C GLU A 6 -34.88 -9.84 -14.74
N TYR A 7 -33.98 -10.45 -13.98
CA TYR A 7 -33.98 -11.90 -13.77
C TYR A 7 -34.06 -12.18 -12.27
N VAL A 8 -35.23 -12.59 -11.78
CA VAL A 8 -35.48 -12.87 -10.37
C VAL A 8 -35.38 -14.37 -10.11
N SER A 9 -34.44 -14.78 -9.24
CA SER A 9 -34.41 -16.14 -8.67
C SER A 9 -35.43 -16.26 -7.54
N SER A 10 -36.26 -17.31 -7.55
CA SER A 10 -37.31 -17.54 -6.54
C SER A 10 -36.83 -18.27 -5.28
N THR A 11 -35.53 -18.45 -5.08
CA THR A 11 -34.93 -19.15 -3.93
C THR A 11 -33.93 -18.26 -3.21
N ILE A 12 -33.97 -18.26 -1.86
CA ILE A 12 -33.08 -17.48 -0.99
C ILE A 12 -31.65 -18.05 -1.05
N PRO A 13 -30.60 -17.20 -1.19
CA PRO A 13 -30.67 -15.74 -1.28
C PRO A 13 -31.19 -15.27 -2.66
N LYS A 14 -32.02 -14.22 -2.67
CA LYS A 14 -32.51 -13.62 -3.91
C LYS A 14 -31.34 -12.86 -4.55
N VAL A 15 -31.06 -13.14 -5.82
CA VAL A 15 -29.94 -12.55 -6.55
C VAL A 15 -30.49 -11.63 -7.63
N TYR A 16 -30.03 -10.38 -7.63
CA TYR A 16 -30.39 -9.37 -8.62
C TYR A 16 -29.12 -8.93 -9.37
N THR A 17 -29.05 -9.23 -10.65
CA THR A 17 -27.91 -8.81 -11.48
C THR A 17 -28.32 -7.64 -12.36
N HIS A 18 -27.53 -6.58 -12.32
CA HIS A 18 -27.76 -5.36 -13.08
C HIS A 18 -26.54 -4.99 -13.91
N GLN A 19 -26.82 -4.38 -15.06
CA GLN A 19 -25.82 -3.88 -16.00
C GLN A 19 -26.08 -2.38 -16.19
N ALA A 20 -25.08 -1.56 -15.85
CA ALA A 20 -25.10 -0.12 -16.11
C ALA A 20 -23.98 0.24 -17.08
N ILE A 21 -24.30 1.13 -18.03
CA ILE A 21 -23.33 1.72 -18.95
C ILE A 21 -23.24 3.19 -18.59
N VAL A 22 -22.06 3.61 -18.11
CA VAL A 22 -21.77 5.00 -17.80
C VAL A 22 -21.05 5.62 -19.00
N GLU A 23 -21.74 6.54 -19.69
CA GLU A 23 -21.13 7.33 -20.75
C GLU A 23 -20.42 8.54 -20.14
N ASN A 24 -19.14 8.71 -20.47
CA ASN A 24 -18.30 9.78 -19.96
C ASN A 24 -18.67 11.12 -20.63
N PRO A 25 -19.02 12.19 -19.88
CA PRO A 25 -19.31 13.48 -20.48
C PRO A 25 -18.07 14.26 -20.94
N ASP A 26 -16.86 13.94 -20.45
CA ASP A 26 -15.64 14.72 -20.74
C ASP A 26 -14.54 13.86 -21.41
N ALA A 27 -14.27 14.17 -22.68
CA ALA A 27 -13.37 13.46 -23.59
C ALA A 27 -11.85 13.53 -23.22
N GLY A 28 -11.50 13.91 -21.99
CA GLY A 28 -10.11 14.18 -21.59
C GLY A 28 -9.38 13.01 -20.92
N LEU A 29 -10.09 12.08 -20.28
CA LEU A 29 -9.47 11.07 -19.41
C LEU A 29 -9.24 9.70 -20.07
N PHE A 30 -9.85 9.45 -21.23
CA PHE A 30 -9.55 8.30 -22.09
C PHE A 30 -9.40 8.79 -23.53
N PRO A 31 -8.21 8.70 -24.15
CA PRO A 31 -7.96 9.31 -25.47
C PRO A 31 -8.88 8.82 -26.60
N ASP A 32 -9.53 7.66 -26.41
CA ASP A 32 -10.36 7.02 -27.43
C ASP A 32 -11.87 7.01 -27.12
N GLY A 33 -12.33 7.70 -26.07
CA GLY A 33 -13.76 7.80 -25.73
C GLY A 33 -14.39 6.43 -25.41
N GLY A 34 -14.20 5.96 -24.17
CA GLY A 34 -14.81 4.71 -23.69
C GLY A 34 -15.98 4.96 -22.74
N ALA A 35 -17.05 4.18 -22.88
CA ALA A 35 -18.06 4.00 -21.84
C ALA A 35 -17.57 2.93 -20.86
N ILE A 36 -17.74 3.16 -19.55
CA ILE A 36 -17.43 2.14 -18.54
C ILE A 36 -18.69 1.31 -18.33
N GLN A 37 -18.61 0.03 -18.66
CA GLN A 37 -19.65 -0.93 -18.33
C GLN A 37 -19.39 -1.49 -16.94
N ILE A 38 -20.33 -1.27 -16.02
CA ILE A 38 -20.28 -1.80 -14.66
C ILE A 38 -21.38 -2.84 -14.52
N ASN A 39 -20.98 -4.08 -14.22
CA ASN A 39 -21.91 -5.15 -13.86
C ASN A 39 -21.84 -5.32 -12.35
N TYR A 40 -22.98 -5.24 -11.66
CA TYR A 40 -23.04 -5.47 -10.21
C TYR A 40 -24.17 -6.44 -9.86
N THR A 41 -23.96 -7.18 -8.77
CA THR A 41 -24.88 -8.20 -8.28
C THR A 41 -25.24 -7.89 -6.85
N ILE A 42 -26.53 -7.71 -6.57
CA ILE A 42 -27.05 -7.56 -5.21
C ILE A 42 -27.51 -8.95 -4.75
N ILE A 43 -27.01 -9.38 -3.60
CA ILE A 43 -27.40 -10.64 -2.96
C ILE A 43 -28.20 -10.29 -1.71
N ASP A 44 -29.51 -10.50 -1.76
CA ASP A 44 -30.40 -10.30 -0.63
C ASP A 44 -30.58 -11.61 0.13
N SER A 45 -30.04 -11.65 1.35
CA SER A 45 -30.11 -12.78 2.28
C SER A 45 -31.24 -12.63 3.31
N SER A 46 -32.05 -11.57 3.23
CA SER A 46 -33.14 -11.32 4.18
C SER A 46 -34.37 -12.20 3.93
N ASP A 47 -35.00 -12.65 5.01
CA ASP A 47 -36.23 -13.47 5.00
C ASP A 47 -37.51 -12.60 5.07
N THR A 48 -37.37 -11.27 4.89
CA THR A 48 -38.47 -10.31 4.99
C THR A 48 -39.30 -10.25 3.69
N ILE A 49 -40.62 -10.15 3.85
CA ILE A 49 -41.61 -10.18 2.76
C ILE A 49 -41.64 -8.88 1.94
N ASP A 50 -41.16 -7.77 2.50
CA ASP A 50 -41.00 -6.54 1.73
C ASP A 50 -39.72 -6.62 0.91
N PRO A 51 -39.79 -6.51 -0.44
CA PRO A 51 -38.59 -6.36 -1.23
C PRO A 51 -37.84 -5.13 -0.70
N PRO A 52 -36.51 -5.20 -0.48
CA PRO A 52 -35.75 -3.98 -0.23
C PRO A 52 -36.11 -3.02 -1.36
N ASP A 53 -36.41 -1.75 -1.03
CA ASP A 53 -36.84 -0.75 -2.00
C ASP A 53 -35.68 -0.54 -2.99
N THR A 54 -35.65 -1.39 -4.01
CA THR A 54 -34.59 -1.49 -5.00
C THR A 54 -34.53 -0.21 -5.80
N ALA A 55 -35.64 0.54 -5.89
CA ALA A 55 -35.66 1.87 -6.47
C ALA A 55 -34.98 2.92 -5.58
N ALA A 56 -35.09 2.82 -4.25
CA ALA A 56 -34.37 3.68 -3.30
C ALA A 56 -32.86 3.35 -3.27
N ILE A 57 -32.50 2.07 -3.24
CA ILE A 57 -31.10 1.63 -3.29
C ILE A 57 -30.47 1.99 -4.65
N LEU A 58 -31.15 1.76 -5.77
CA LEU A 58 -30.67 2.20 -7.08
C LEU A 58 -30.66 3.72 -7.24
N ASN A 59 -31.59 4.47 -6.62
CA ASN A 59 -31.54 5.94 -6.65
C ASN A 59 -30.37 6.46 -5.82
N ALA A 60 -30.09 5.89 -4.66
CA ALA A 60 -28.90 6.25 -3.87
C ALA A 60 -27.63 5.96 -4.69
N PHE A 61 -27.55 4.80 -5.34
CA PHE A 61 -26.41 4.41 -6.19
C PHE A 61 -26.30 5.27 -7.48
N HIS A 62 -27.43 5.63 -8.11
CA HIS A 62 -27.47 6.55 -9.26
C HIS A 62 -27.17 8.00 -8.87
N ILE A 63 -27.59 8.46 -7.69
CA ILE A 63 -27.20 9.78 -7.16
C ILE A 63 -25.69 9.77 -6.93
N TYR A 64 -25.14 8.71 -6.33
CA TYR A 64 -23.70 8.56 -6.12
C TYR A 64 -22.91 8.62 -7.42
N LEU A 65 -23.28 7.84 -8.44
CA LEU A 65 -22.54 7.76 -9.70
C LEU A 65 -22.77 8.95 -10.64
N ASN A 66 -23.91 9.65 -10.58
CA ASN A 66 -24.16 10.85 -11.40
C ASN A 66 -23.69 12.16 -10.71
N SER A 67 -23.41 12.13 -9.40
CA SER A 67 -22.84 13.27 -8.66
C SER A 67 -21.35 13.13 -8.37
N ALA A 68 -20.81 11.90 -8.36
CA ALA A 68 -19.39 11.64 -8.36
C ALA A 68 -18.77 12.24 -9.64
N ARG A 69 -17.90 13.23 -9.43
CA ARG A 69 -17.09 13.85 -10.48
C ARG A 69 -15.64 13.52 -10.20
N CYS A 70 -14.85 13.30 -11.25
CA CYS A 70 -13.41 13.34 -11.11
C CYS A 70 -13.00 14.81 -11.00
N PHE A 71 -12.40 15.20 -9.88
CA PHE A 71 -11.84 16.54 -9.67
C PHE A 71 -10.33 16.50 -9.90
N ASP A 72 -9.75 17.57 -10.44
CA ASP A 72 -8.32 17.82 -10.26
C ASP A 72 -8.06 17.99 -8.75
N SER A 73 -6.93 17.47 -8.24
CA SER A 73 -6.64 17.39 -6.80
C SER A 73 -6.78 18.73 -6.05
N GLY A 74 -6.53 19.85 -6.73
CA GLY A 74 -6.68 21.21 -6.18
C GLY A 74 -8.11 21.80 -6.21
N ALA A 75 -9.14 21.04 -6.62
CA ALA A 75 -10.51 21.50 -6.77
C ALA A 75 -11.55 20.57 -6.10
N ILE A 76 -11.11 19.69 -5.20
CA ILE A 76 -11.99 18.78 -4.45
C ILE A 76 -12.89 19.62 -3.50
N PRO A 77 -14.23 19.51 -3.59
CA PRO A 77 -15.13 20.09 -2.60
C PRO A 77 -14.94 19.41 -1.24
N THR A 78 -14.94 20.16 -0.14
CA THR A 78 -14.64 19.69 1.22
C THR A 78 -15.73 18.83 1.86
N ASP A 79 -16.76 18.44 1.11
CA ASP A 79 -18.06 18.03 1.64
C ASP A 79 -18.68 16.80 0.95
N ALA A 80 -17.91 15.98 0.23
CA ALA A 80 -18.45 14.76 -0.39
C ALA A 80 -17.40 13.67 -0.68
N CYS A 81 -16.89 13.02 0.37
CA CYS A 81 -16.04 11.83 0.28
C CYS A 81 -16.86 10.55 0.59
N SER A 82 -16.42 9.38 0.11
CA SER A 82 -16.99 8.07 0.46
C SER A 82 -16.08 7.39 1.45
N ASP A 83 -16.59 6.91 2.57
CA ASP A 83 -15.86 5.93 3.36
C ASP A 83 -15.76 4.58 2.59
N ASP A 84 -15.01 3.63 3.14
CA ASP A 84 -14.85 2.29 2.56
C ASP A 84 -16.12 1.41 2.67
N CYS A 85 -17.16 1.94 3.31
CA CYS A 85 -18.50 1.36 3.45
C CYS A 85 -19.55 2.00 2.52
N GLY A 86 -19.20 3.08 1.81
CA GLY A 86 -20.08 3.74 0.83
C GLY A 86 -20.99 4.85 1.38
N ASP A 87 -20.75 5.36 2.59
CA ASP A 87 -21.50 6.47 3.19
C ASP A 87 -20.84 7.84 2.88
N PRO A 88 -21.60 8.91 2.64
CA PRO A 88 -21.05 10.23 2.32
C PRO A 88 -20.58 10.95 3.60
N ASP A 89 -19.30 11.28 3.65
CA ASP A 89 -18.63 11.92 4.79
C ASP A 89 -18.09 13.33 4.46
N ILE A 90 -17.91 14.16 5.50
CA ILE A 90 -17.37 15.52 5.45
C ILE A 90 -15.85 15.44 5.38
N CYS A 91 -15.23 16.01 4.36
CA CYS A 91 -13.79 16.05 4.23
C CYS A 91 -13.25 17.26 5.04
N GLU A 92 -13.18 17.15 6.37
CA GLU A 92 -12.23 17.98 7.12
C GLU A 92 -10.82 17.41 6.89
N PRO A 93 -9.81 18.23 6.54
CA PRO A 93 -8.44 17.79 6.43
C PRO A 93 -7.84 17.67 7.83
N ASP A 94 -8.40 16.79 8.66
CA ASP A 94 -7.81 16.45 9.95
C ASP A 94 -6.87 15.26 9.79
N TYR A 95 -5.60 15.64 9.70
CA TYR A 95 -4.42 15.03 10.29
C TYR A 95 -4.62 13.63 10.89
N CYS A 96 -4.08 12.62 10.21
CA CYS A 96 -4.01 11.21 10.64
C CYS A 96 -5.32 10.43 10.58
N ASP A 97 -5.74 9.98 9.39
CA ASP A 97 -6.65 8.84 9.32
C ASP A 97 -6.28 7.85 8.21
N PRO A 98 -5.65 6.72 8.60
CA PRO A 98 -6.31 5.48 8.33
C PRO A 98 -6.41 4.66 9.62
N ILE A 99 -7.57 4.72 10.27
CA ILE A 99 -8.09 3.64 11.11
C ILE A 99 -8.06 2.39 10.24
N LEU A 100 -7.11 1.52 10.53
CA LEU A 100 -7.13 0.18 10.00
C LEU A 100 -7.93 -0.62 11.01
N ASP A 101 -9.14 -1.01 10.61
CA ASP A 101 -9.99 -1.94 11.35
C ASP A 101 -9.12 -3.13 11.85
N PRO A 102 -8.93 -3.31 13.19
CA PRO A 102 -9.70 -2.78 14.31
C PRO A 102 -8.90 -1.85 15.26
N GLY A 103 -8.95 -0.53 15.05
CA GLY A 103 -8.48 0.48 16.02
C GLY A 103 -6.96 0.67 16.10
N ILE A 104 -6.24 0.43 14.99
CA ILE A 104 -4.84 0.83 14.82
C ILE A 104 -4.75 2.00 13.83
N GLU A 105 -4.05 3.06 14.22
CA GLU A 105 -3.70 4.18 13.33
C GLU A 105 -2.21 4.14 13.01
N ALA A 106 -1.83 4.62 11.82
CA ALA A 106 -0.44 4.80 11.45
C ALA A 106 -0.25 6.09 10.64
N CYS A 107 0.78 6.87 10.99
CA CYS A 107 1.12 8.12 10.33
C CYS A 107 2.63 8.24 10.05
N ALA A 108 2.99 9.17 9.17
CA ALA A 108 4.36 9.54 8.93
C ALA A 108 4.53 11.04 8.65
N THR A 109 5.60 11.63 9.16
CA THR A 109 5.98 13.02 8.92
C THR A 109 7.35 13.06 8.26
N ILE A 110 7.43 13.67 7.09
CA ILE A 110 8.63 13.72 6.24
C ILE A 110 9.36 15.03 6.49
N ASN A 111 10.64 14.95 6.86
CA ASN A 111 11.47 16.14 7.00
C ASN A 111 12.08 16.53 5.66
N THR A 112 11.57 17.61 5.07
CA THR A 112 11.96 18.07 3.72
C THR A 112 12.81 19.33 3.79
N GLU A 113 13.68 19.51 2.79
CA GLU A 113 14.42 20.77 2.62
C GLU A 113 13.53 21.89 2.05
N GLU A 114 12.50 21.53 1.27
CA GLU A 114 11.63 22.45 0.54
C GLU A 114 10.61 23.14 1.44
N ALA A 115 9.91 22.37 2.27
CA ALA A 115 8.76 22.82 3.06
C ALA A 115 8.94 22.60 4.57
N GLY A 116 10.10 22.10 5.02
CA GLY A 116 10.28 21.64 6.40
C GLY A 116 9.57 20.30 6.62
N SER A 117 9.08 20.08 7.84
CA SER A 117 8.29 18.88 8.16
C SER A 117 6.91 18.95 7.51
N VAL A 118 6.56 17.94 6.72
CA VAL A 118 5.26 17.81 6.07
C VAL A 118 4.68 16.43 6.34
N ASP A 119 3.36 16.34 6.46
CA ASP A 119 2.72 15.05 6.65
C ASP A 119 2.72 14.24 5.34
N ALA A 120 2.97 12.95 5.50
CA ALA A 120 2.83 11.99 4.41
C ALA A 120 1.39 11.53 4.30
N LEU A 121 0.96 11.25 3.07
CA LEU A 121 -0.36 10.69 2.79
C LEU A 121 -0.27 9.17 2.74
N TRP A 122 -1.27 8.49 3.29
CA TRP A 122 -1.38 7.02 3.25
C TRP A 122 -2.03 6.53 1.95
N TYR A 123 -1.55 5.39 1.47
CA TYR A 123 -2.23 4.61 0.43
C TYR A 123 -2.36 3.15 0.85
N LEU A 124 -3.59 2.67 0.93
CA LEU A 124 -3.88 1.25 1.19
C LEU A 124 -3.45 0.39 0.00
N GLY A 125 -2.47 -0.48 0.23
CA GLY A 125 -1.99 -1.41 -0.79
C GLY A 125 -2.81 -2.71 -0.84
N GLY A 126 -3.17 -3.21 0.34
CA GLY A 126 -4.04 -4.38 0.45
C GLY A 126 -4.29 -4.79 1.90
N CYS A 127 -5.35 -5.57 2.06
CA CYS A 127 -5.73 -6.16 3.33
C CYS A 127 -6.07 -7.64 3.09
N GLN A 128 -5.45 -8.54 3.84
CA GLN A 128 -5.85 -9.94 3.89
C GLN A 128 -6.98 -10.11 4.90
N LYS A 129 -8.15 -10.46 4.37
CA LYS A 129 -9.36 -10.69 5.16
C LYS A 129 -9.37 -12.08 5.81
N ASN A 130 -9.93 -12.17 7.00
CA ASN A 130 -10.26 -13.46 7.61
C ASN A 130 -11.53 -14.08 6.99
N ILE A 131 -11.98 -15.21 7.55
CA ILE A 131 -13.18 -15.92 7.08
C ILE A 131 -14.47 -15.09 7.23
N SER A 132 -14.46 -14.09 8.12
CA SER A 132 -15.57 -13.17 8.36
C SER A 132 -15.55 -11.94 7.43
N GLY A 133 -14.50 -11.78 6.62
CA GLY A 133 -14.34 -10.65 5.70
C GLY A 133 -13.68 -9.40 6.30
N THR A 134 -13.21 -9.46 7.54
CA THR A 134 -12.58 -8.35 8.30
C THR A 134 -11.07 -8.28 8.05
N CYS A 135 -10.49 -7.08 8.05
CA CYS A 135 -9.07 -6.80 7.78
C CYS A 135 -8.11 -7.10 8.94
N ASN A 136 -8.28 -8.22 9.62
CA ASN A 136 -7.59 -8.52 10.88
C ASN A 136 -6.57 -9.67 10.77
N THR A 137 -5.91 -9.82 9.63
CA THR A 137 -4.76 -10.74 9.49
C THR A 137 -3.52 -9.98 9.05
N VAL A 138 -3.60 -9.30 7.90
CA VAL A 138 -2.53 -8.43 7.40
C VAL A 138 -3.17 -7.20 6.77
N VAL A 139 -2.62 -6.04 7.06
CA VAL A 139 -2.85 -4.81 6.30
C VAL A 139 -1.50 -4.28 5.84
N TRP A 140 -1.42 -3.75 4.62
CA TRP A 140 -0.21 -3.09 4.15
C TRP A 140 -0.54 -1.92 3.23
N GLY A 141 0.42 -1.02 3.12
CA GLY A 141 0.33 0.16 2.29
C GLY A 141 1.62 0.94 2.32
N TYR A 142 1.54 2.20 1.95
CA TYR A 142 2.70 3.07 1.95
C TYR A 142 2.31 4.52 2.20
N PHE A 143 3.27 5.26 2.74
CA PHE A 143 3.22 6.70 2.87
C PHE A 143 3.95 7.33 1.70
N TYR A 144 3.39 8.40 1.14
CA TYR A 144 4.00 9.19 0.08
C TYR A 144 3.93 10.68 0.40
N ALA A 145 4.88 11.45 -0.13
CA ALA A 145 4.89 12.89 0.05
C ALA A 145 3.74 13.56 -0.73
N ASN A 146 3.04 14.49 -0.07
CA ASN A 146 1.91 15.19 -0.67
C ASN A 146 2.39 16.08 -1.85
N PRO A 147 1.90 15.88 -3.08
CA PRO A 147 2.27 16.69 -4.24
C PRO A 147 1.88 18.17 -4.11
N ASP A 148 0.91 18.50 -3.25
CA ASP A 148 0.47 19.87 -3.00
C ASP A 148 1.37 20.61 -1.99
N THR A 149 2.23 19.90 -1.25
CA THR A 149 3.14 20.49 -0.26
C THR A 149 4.60 20.51 -0.71
N VAL A 150 5.02 19.52 -1.50
CA VAL A 150 6.38 19.46 -2.06
C VAL A 150 6.37 19.07 -3.53
N SER A 151 7.21 19.76 -4.32
CA SER A 151 7.26 19.66 -5.78
C SER A 151 7.54 18.26 -6.35
N TRP A 152 8.14 17.39 -5.54
CA TRP A 152 8.50 16.01 -5.90
C TRP A 152 7.54 14.96 -5.31
N GLY A 153 6.55 15.38 -4.54
CA GLY A 153 5.54 14.50 -3.95
C GLY A 153 4.78 13.71 -5.02
N ASN A 154 4.59 12.41 -4.81
CA ASN A 154 3.97 11.55 -5.79
C ASN A 154 3.50 10.22 -5.19
N ILE A 155 2.22 9.91 -5.33
CA ILE A 155 1.63 8.62 -4.94
C ILE A 155 2.33 7.40 -5.56
N ASN A 156 2.94 7.56 -6.75
CA ASN A 156 3.69 6.49 -7.40
C ASN A 156 5.16 6.40 -6.96
N ASN A 157 5.60 7.21 -6.00
CA ASN A 157 6.92 7.17 -5.38
C ASN A 157 6.78 7.12 -3.85
N PRO A 158 6.74 5.93 -3.25
CA PRO A 158 6.56 5.76 -1.80
C PRO A 158 7.79 6.24 -1.04
N GLU A 159 7.56 6.72 0.18
CA GLU A 159 8.57 7.22 1.10
C GLU A 159 8.80 6.25 2.27
N VAL A 160 7.72 5.61 2.74
CA VAL A 160 7.75 4.52 3.73
C VAL A 160 6.77 3.42 3.31
N PHE A 161 7.21 2.16 3.28
CA PHE A 161 6.26 1.04 3.25
C PHE A 161 5.82 0.71 4.68
N ALA A 162 4.56 0.32 4.85
CA ALA A 162 4.10 -0.20 6.13
C ALA A 162 3.38 -1.55 5.97
N LYS A 163 3.60 -2.42 6.95
CA LYS A 163 2.87 -3.70 7.08
C LYS A 163 2.46 -3.93 8.52
N ILE A 164 1.18 -4.17 8.71
CA ILE A 164 0.54 -4.43 9.99
C ILE A 164 0.13 -5.88 10.01
N TRP A 165 0.56 -6.57 11.05
CA TRP A 165 0.26 -7.97 11.26
C TRP A 165 -0.54 -8.13 12.55
N PHE A 166 -1.66 -8.83 12.45
CA PHE A 166 -2.51 -9.20 13.56
C PHE A 166 -2.27 -10.68 13.83
N ASP A 167 -1.68 -10.98 14.97
CA ASP A 167 -1.42 -12.36 15.35
C ASP A 167 -2.61 -12.99 16.09
N GLU A 168 -2.66 -14.32 16.12
CA GLU A 168 -3.73 -15.07 16.78
C GLU A 168 -3.77 -14.88 18.31
N SER A 169 -2.70 -14.36 18.91
CA SER A 169 -2.62 -14.06 20.35
C SER A 169 -3.22 -12.70 20.70
N GLY A 170 -3.52 -11.86 19.70
CA GLY A 170 -3.96 -10.48 19.86
C GLY A 170 -2.81 -9.47 19.90
N ARG A 171 -1.58 -9.88 19.60
CA ARG A 171 -0.46 -8.96 19.36
C ARG A 171 -0.60 -8.34 17.99
N ILE A 172 -0.34 -7.04 17.92
CA ILE A 172 -0.33 -6.26 16.69
C ILE A 172 1.09 -5.75 16.47
N ASP A 173 1.66 -6.03 15.30
CA ASP A 173 2.97 -5.55 14.87
C ASP A 173 2.80 -4.56 13.71
N VAL A 174 3.07 -3.28 13.92
CA VAL A 174 3.12 -2.23 12.89
C VAL A 174 4.57 -2.05 12.45
N ASN A 175 4.88 -2.39 11.21
CA ASN A 175 6.24 -2.38 10.66
C ASN A 175 6.38 -1.25 9.65
N PHE A 176 7.39 -0.41 9.79
CA PHE A 176 7.74 0.68 8.88
C PHE A 176 9.08 0.41 8.22
N PHE A 177 9.16 0.63 6.91
CA PHE A 177 10.36 0.42 6.10
C PHE A 177 10.71 1.70 5.33
N HIS A 178 11.88 2.27 5.59
CA HIS A 178 12.38 3.48 4.92
C HIS A 178 12.80 3.21 3.49
N VAL A 179 12.19 3.91 2.54
CA VAL A 179 12.44 3.68 1.10
C VAL A 179 12.75 4.93 0.31
N SER A 180 13.09 6.03 0.98
CA SER A 180 13.42 7.29 0.33
C SER A 180 14.70 7.93 0.87
N VAL A 181 14.88 9.23 0.61
CA VAL A 181 16.04 10.03 1.03
C VAL A 181 15.80 10.78 2.34
N PRO A 182 14.67 11.51 2.53
CA PRO A 182 14.48 12.30 3.74
C PRO A 182 14.40 11.44 5.01
N ASP A 183 14.71 12.04 6.15
CA ASP A 183 14.42 11.44 7.46
C ASP A 183 12.91 11.54 7.72
N ILE A 184 12.31 10.46 8.21
CA ILE A 184 10.87 10.37 8.37
C ILE A 184 10.54 9.90 9.78
N GLU A 185 9.68 10.63 10.45
CA GLU A 185 9.10 10.23 11.73
C GLU A 185 7.88 9.35 11.45
N VAL A 186 7.73 8.25 12.17
CA VAL A 186 6.63 7.30 12.01
C VAL A 186 5.91 7.12 13.35
N TYR A 187 4.60 7.03 13.28
CA TYR A 187 3.72 7.01 14.43
C TYR A 187 2.73 5.86 14.28
N SER A 188 2.41 5.18 15.38
CA SER A 188 1.18 4.40 15.44
C SER A 188 0.51 4.50 16.80
N SER A 189 -0.79 4.28 16.81
CA SER A 189 -1.61 4.22 18.01
C SER A 189 -2.49 2.97 17.99
N TYR A 190 -2.80 2.41 19.15
CA TYR A 190 -3.78 1.35 19.32
C TYR A 190 -4.81 1.76 20.36
N GLY A 191 -6.08 1.52 20.03
CA GLY A 191 -7.22 1.76 20.89
C GLY A 191 -7.71 3.20 20.92
N SER A 192 -7.30 4.04 19.96
CA SER A 192 -7.81 5.40 19.72
C SER A 192 -9.34 5.38 19.68
N PRO A 193 -10.05 6.34 20.33
CA PRO A 193 -11.50 6.32 20.30
C PRO A 193 -11.93 6.80 18.91
N ASP A 194 -12.94 6.16 18.34
CA ASP A 194 -13.75 6.84 17.33
C ASP A 194 -14.10 8.23 17.88
N GLU A 195 -13.80 9.29 17.14
CA GLU A 195 -14.14 10.67 17.53
C GLU A 195 -15.66 10.85 17.73
N ASP A 196 -16.46 9.90 17.27
CA ASP A 196 -17.91 9.84 17.49
C ASP A 196 -18.31 9.44 18.93
N SER A 197 -17.33 9.24 19.82
CA SER A 197 -17.57 8.99 21.25
C SER A 197 -17.85 10.24 22.08
N ASN A 198 -18.35 11.34 21.49
CA ASN A 198 -19.10 12.39 22.20
C ASN A 198 -18.48 12.83 23.55
N VAL A 199 -17.16 13.05 23.57
CA VAL A 199 -16.46 13.63 24.71
C VAL A 199 -16.40 15.14 24.50
N ASP A 200 -17.35 15.83 25.12
CA ASP A 200 -17.50 17.28 25.27
C ASP A 200 -16.24 18.12 24.93
N GLU A 201 -16.25 18.76 23.76
CA GLU A 201 -15.21 19.66 23.21
C GLU A 201 -14.96 20.90 24.08
N THR A 202 -14.35 20.74 25.25
CA THR A 202 -13.89 21.90 26.04
C THR A 202 -12.47 21.83 26.56
N ASP A 203 -11.67 20.82 26.20
CA ASP A 203 -10.26 20.79 26.61
C ASP A 203 -9.34 21.37 25.53
N THR A 204 -9.19 22.70 25.56
CA THR A 204 -8.21 23.43 24.74
C THR A 204 -6.79 23.03 25.16
N ALA A 205 -6.19 22.04 24.49
CA ALA A 205 -4.82 21.63 24.75
C ALA A 205 -3.80 22.53 24.03
N THR A 206 -2.87 23.07 24.83
CA THR A 206 -1.70 23.82 24.36
C THR A 206 -0.57 22.82 24.00
N PRO A 207 0.22 23.04 22.93
CA PRO A 207 1.27 22.09 22.52
C PRO A 207 2.40 22.02 23.56
N GLY A 208 2.75 20.80 24.03
CA GLY A 208 4.00 20.57 24.78
C GLY A 208 3.93 19.71 26.04
N SER A 209 2.86 18.94 26.29
CA SER A 209 2.75 18.09 27.49
C SER A 209 2.55 16.63 27.11
N GLY A 210 3.52 15.78 27.42
CA GLY A 210 3.38 14.32 27.31
C GLY A 210 2.18 13.81 28.10
N TYR A 211 1.27 13.11 27.42
CA TYR A 211 0.01 12.64 27.99
C TYR A 211 0.22 11.36 28.82
N HIS A 212 0.09 11.50 30.14
CA HIS A 212 -0.41 10.43 31.00
C HIS A 212 -1.89 10.70 31.26
N LEU A 213 -2.78 10.05 30.51
CA LEU A 213 -4.21 10.02 30.83
C LEU A 213 -4.46 8.88 31.83
N ASN A 214 -4.96 9.21 33.02
CA ASN A 214 -5.49 8.21 33.95
C ASN A 214 -6.85 7.73 33.41
N PRO A 215 -7.05 6.44 33.11
CA PRO A 215 -8.34 5.97 32.64
C PRO A 215 -9.38 5.95 33.76
N ALA A 216 -10.60 6.37 33.45
CA ALA A 216 -11.79 6.15 34.27
C ALA A 216 -12.02 4.64 34.50
N PRO A 217 -12.79 4.22 35.54
CA PRO A 217 -13.00 2.81 35.83
C PRO A 217 -13.81 2.15 34.70
N GLY A 218 -13.11 1.41 33.82
CA GLY A 218 -13.64 0.82 32.58
C GLY A 218 -12.94 1.29 31.29
N GLY A 219 -11.91 2.15 31.38
CA GLY A 219 -11.30 2.83 30.24
C GLY A 219 -10.49 1.96 29.29
N PHE A 220 -10.61 2.28 27.99
CA PHE A 220 -9.70 1.84 26.94
C PHE A 220 -8.27 2.32 27.26
N THR A 221 -7.29 1.46 27.03
CA THR A 221 -5.88 1.82 27.18
C THR A 221 -5.36 2.31 25.84
N TYR A 222 -5.16 3.62 25.71
CA TYR A 222 -4.54 4.24 24.55
C TYR A 222 -3.03 3.99 24.59
N LEU A 223 -2.52 3.34 23.56
CA LEU A 223 -1.11 3.04 23.43
C LEU A 223 -0.57 3.73 22.18
N THR A 224 0.48 4.52 22.32
CA THR A 224 1.13 5.22 21.21
C THR A 224 2.60 4.85 21.12
N GLN A 225 3.12 4.79 19.91
CA GLN A 225 4.54 4.59 19.66
C GLN A 225 5.02 5.50 18.53
N THR A 226 6.28 5.91 18.65
CA THR A 226 6.94 6.80 17.69
C THR A 226 8.31 6.25 17.34
N GLY A 227 8.76 6.47 16.12
CA GLY A 227 10.12 6.15 15.69
C GLY A 227 10.59 7.10 14.60
N THR A 228 11.87 6.99 14.25
CA THR A 228 12.46 7.72 13.13
C THR A 228 13.15 6.72 12.21
N VAL A 229 12.80 6.78 10.93
CA VAL A 229 13.37 5.96 9.89
C VAL A 229 14.23 6.83 8.96
N THR A 230 15.44 6.36 8.66
CA THR A 230 16.50 7.09 7.94
C THR A 230 17.24 6.15 6.98
N LEU A 231 18.18 6.68 6.21
CA LEU A 231 19.04 5.87 5.33
C LEU A 231 19.92 4.85 6.08
N GLY A 232 20.13 5.04 7.38
CA GLY A 232 20.78 4.07 8.28
C GLY A 232 19.74 3.19 8.97
N THR A 233 18.85 3.80 9.74
CA THR A 233 17.77 3.12 10.47
C THR A 233 16.59 2.87 9.53
N ARG A 234 16.63 1.76 8.80
CA ARG A 234 15.65 1.50 7.73
C ARG A 234 14.40 0.78 8.18
N TYR A 235 14.37 0.28 9.41
CA TYR A 235 13.24 -0.49 9.94
C TYR A 235 12.89 -0.02 11.35
N VAL A 236 11.60 0.21 11.56
CA VAL A 236 11.00 0.43 12.89
C VAL A 236 9.78 -0.49 13.01
N ARG A 237 9.62 -1.13 14.17
CA ARG A 237 8.43 -1.91 14.51
C ARG A 237 7.84 -1.42 15.82
N HIS A 238 6.55 -1.14 15.79
CA HIS A 238 5.74 -0.92 16.99
C HIS A 238 4.93 -2.17 17.28
N THR A 239 4.96 -2.65 18.51
CA THR A 239 4.25 -3.85 18.95
C THR A 239 3.26 -3.49 20.05
N TYR A 240 2.04 -3.98 19.94
CA TYR A 240 0.99 -3.84 20.95
C TYR A 240 0.57 -5.23 21.42
N GLU A 241 0.74 -5.55 22.69
CA GLU A 241 0.26 -6.80 23.28
C GLU A 241 -0.05 -6.63 24.76
N HIS A 242 -1.02 -7.41 25.26
CA HIS A 242 -1.31 -7.50 26.70
C HIS A 242 -1.54 -6.15 27.41
N GLY A 243 -2.07 -5.14 26.69
CA GLY A 243 -2.29 -3.79 27.22
C GLY A 243 -1.02 -2.93 27.36
N GLY A 244 0.10 -3.37 26.78
CA GLY A 244 1.35 -2.60 26.68
C GLY A 244 1.78 -2.40 25.23
N SER A 245 2.76 -1.49 25.04
CA SER A 245 3.35 -1.23 23.74
C SER A 245 4.87 -1.17 23.80
N TYR A 246 5.51 -1.54 22.68
CA TYR A 246 6.96 -1.62 22.52
C TYR A 246 7.35 -1.04 21.17
N SER A 247 8.58 -0.52 21.07
CA SER A 247 9.18 -0.10 19.82
C SER A 247 10.58 -0.68 19.68
N GLU A 248 10.91 -1.15 18.49
CA GLU A 248 12.27 -1.53 18.11
C GLU A 248 12.65 -0.88 16.79
N SER A 249 13.94 -0.58 16.63
CA SER A 249 14.51 -0.08 15.38
C SER A 249 15.72 -0.90 14.98
N ARG A 250 16.04 -0.90 13.67
CA ARG A 250 17.23 -1.57 13.13
C ARG A 250 17.91 -0.73 12.08
N ASP A 251 19.23 -0.71 12.18
CA ASP A 251 20.11 -0.18 11.15
C ASP A 251 20.37 -1.27 10.10
N GLU A 252 20.38 -0.87 8.83
CA GLU A 252 20.53 -1.78 7.70
C GLU A 252 21.50 -1.17 6.67
N ASP A 253 22.54 -1.92 6.30
CA ASP A 253 23.59 -1.46 5.38
C ASP A 253 23.32 -1.84 3.91
N GLY A 254 22.30 -2.66 3.66
CA GLY A 254 21.91 -3.15 2.34
C GLY A 254 22.73 -4.35 1.86
N ALA A 255 23.63 -4.90 2.68
CA ALA A 255 24.37 -6.10 2.34
C ALA A 255 23.55 -7.36 2.60
N SER A 256 23.78 -8.41 1.80
CA SER A 256 23.26 -9.74 2.10
C SER A 256 24.05 -10.36 3.26
N PRO A 257 23.44 -11.23 4.11
CA PRO A 257 24.18 -11.99 5.10
C PRO A 257 25.35 -12.77 4.48
N PRO A 258 26.52 -12.79 5.12
CA PRO A 258 27.71 -13.43 4.56
C PRO A 258 27.56 -14.95 4.51
N GLY A 259 28.07 -15.56 3.43
CA GLY A 259 28.14 -17.02 3.30
C GLY A 259 26.89 -17.67 2.71
N TYR A 260 25.88 -16.90 2.33
CA TYR A 260 24.73 -17.41 1.59
C TYR A 260 24.91 -17.24 0.08
N TRP A 261 24.65 -18.31 -0.67
CA TRP A 261 24.62 -18.31 -2.13
C TRP A 261 23.29 -18.88 -2.58
N PRO A 262 22.45 -18.09 -3.27
CA PRO A 262 21.19 -18.57 -3.81
C PRO A 262 21.41 -19.71 -4.80
N ASN A 263 20.62 -20.78 -4.67
CA ASN A 263 20.83 -22.02 -5.45
C ASN A 263 19.82 -22.21 -6.58
N ASP A 264 18.75 -21.43 -6.60
CA ASP A 264 17.69 -21.51 -7.60
C ASP A 264 17.70 -20.29 -8.54
N ASN A 265 16.99 -20.40 -9.68
CA ASN A 265 16.81 -19.32 -10.63
C ASN A 265 15.30 -19.02 -10.75
N PRO A 266 14.75 -18.09 -9.94
CA PRO A 266 13.33 -17.77 -9.99
C PRO A 266 12.93 -17.24 -11.36
N GLN A 267 11.63 -17.26 -11.65
CA GLN A 267 11.08 -16.54 -12.79
C GLN A 267 11.56 -15.09 -12.77
N GLN A 268 12.06 -14.64 -13.91
CA GLN A 268 12.52 -13.28 -14.12
C GLN A 268 11.39 -12.38 -14.56
N TYR A 269 11.31 -11.21 -13.93
CA TYR A 269 10.35 -10.16 -14.23
C TYR A 269 11.09 -8.90 -14.67
N GLU A 270 10.69 -8.33 -15.80
CA GLU A 270 11.31 -7.12 -16.33
C GLU A 270 10.69 -5.86 -15.71
N VAL A 271 11.52 -5.06 -15.05
CA VAL A 271 11.22 -3.70 -14.63
C VAL A 271 11.80 -2.76 -15.69
N THR A 272 10.90 -2.02 -16.35
CA THR A 272 11.24 -1.25 -17.55
C THR A 272 10.96 0.24 -17.37
N THR A 273 11.93 1.05 -17.77
CA THR A 273 11.80 2.49 -17.98
C THR A 273 11.79 2.78 -19.50
N PRO A 274 11.63 4.03 -19.95
CA PRO A 274 11.73 4.34 -21.37
C PRO A 274 13.08 3.97 -22.02
N LEU A 275 14.16 3.87 -21.24
CA LEU A 275 15.52 3.66 -21.77
C LEU A 275 16.19 2.37 -21.29
N LEU A 276 15.88 1.91 -20.08
CA LEU A 276 16.56 0.78 -19.43
C LEU A 276 15.56 -0.29 -18.98
N ARG A 277 16.01 -1.55 -19.02
CA ARG A 277 15.36 -2.71 -18.42
C ARG A 277 16.26 -3.35 -17.39
N VAL A 278 15.66 -3.85 -16.31
CA VAL A 278 16.30 -4.69 -15.29
C VAL A 278 15.42 -5.90 -15.06
N GLY A 279 16.00 -7.10 -15.05
CA GLY A 279 15.31 -8.30 -14.59
C GLY A 279 15.41 -8.43 -13.08
N ILE A 280 14.30 -8.68 -12.39
CA ILE A 280 14.25 -8.97 -10.95
C ILE A 280 13.57 -10.32 -10.69
N GLY A 281 13.89 -10.94 -9.56
CA GLY A 281 13.27 -12.18 -9.12
C GLY A 281 13.43 -12.40 -7.62
N ALA A 282 12.61 -13.28 -7.07
CA ALA A 282 12.71 -13.69 -5.67
C ALA A 282 12.28 -15.16 -5.46
N MET A 283 12.96 -15.83 -4.52
CA MET A 283 12.63 -17.16 -4.04
C MET A 283 12.36 -17.10 -2.54
N VAL A 284 11.18 -17.53 -2.11
CA VAL A 284 10.80 -17.57 -0.69
C VAL A 284 11.09 -18.96 -0.14
N ASN A 285 11.95 -19.03 0.88
CA ASN A 285 12.37 -20.27 1.52
C ASN A 285 11.34 -20.72 2.56
N THR A 286 10.31 -21.44 2.09
CA THR A 286 9.30 -22.00 2.99
C THR A 286 9.79 -23.29 3.65
N VAL A 287 9.15 -23.68 4.76
CA VAL A 287 9.41 -24.95 5.44
C VAL A 287 9.17 -26.19 4.56
N GLN A 288 8.35 -26.06 3.52
CA GLN A 288 8.00 -27.15 2.61
C GLN A 288 9.04 -27.30 1.50
N ARG A 289 9.41 -26.17 0.87
CA ARG A 289 10.43 -26.03 -0.19
C ARG A 289 10.59 -24.55 -0.59
N PRO A 290 11.68 -24.17 -1.26
CA PRO A 290 11.77 -22.88 -1.94
C PRO A 290 10.65 -22.70 -2.98
N MET A 291 10.11 -21.48 -3.07
CA MET A 291 9.02 -21.14 -3.99
C MET A 291 9.31 -19.82 -4.69
N GLY A 292 9.24 -19.81 -6.03
CA GLY A 292 9.35 -18.57 -6.80
C GLY A 292 8.19 -17.64 -6.51
N ALA A 293 8.51 -16.41 -6.13
CA ALA A 293 7.52 -15.38 -5.86
C ALA A 293 7.06 -14.70 -7.15
N ILE A 294 5.88 -14.08 -7.07
CA ILE A 294 5.23 -13.42 -8.20
C ILE A 294 5.34 -11.92 -8.04
N TRP A 295 5.86 -11.24 -9.07
CA TRP A 295 6.02 -9.79 -9.09
C TRP A 295 4.71 -9.10 -9.45
N ARG A 296 4.37 -8.05 -8.69
CA ARG A 296 3.32 -7.09 -9.01
C ARG A 296 3.88 -5.68 -8.97
N GLN A 297 3.99 -5.05 -10.14
CA GLN A 297 4.31 -3.63 -10.23
C GLN A 297 3.11 -2.80 -9.75
N MET A 298 3.38 -1.79 -8.91
CA MET A 298 2.35 -0.90 -8.38
C MET A 298 2.47 0.49 -8.99
N GLY A 299 3.62 1.14 -8.80
CA GLY A 299 3.84 2.52 -9.23
C GLY A 299 5.10 2.70 -10.06
N ARG A 300 5.08 3.75 -10.87
CA ARG A 300 6.25 4.27 -11.57
C ARG A 300 6.18 5.79 -11.63
N SER A 301 7.31 6.47 -11.48
CA SER A 301 7.36 7.93 -11.55
C SER A 301 8.67 8.43 -12.14
N ALA A 302 8.56 9.47 -12.96
CA ALA A 302 9.70 10.29 -13.34
C ALA A 302 9.88 11.37 -12.26
N ILE A 303 11.12 11.53 -11.80
CA ILE A 303 11.48 12.47 -10.74
C ILE A 303 12.35 13.58 -11.35
N THR A 304 12.34 14.75 -10.73
CA THR A 304 13.16 15.90 -11.10
C THR A 304 14.61 15.51 -11.38
N GLY A 305 15.20 16.11 -12.42
CA GLY A 305 16.58 15.86 -12.81
C GLY A 305 16.81 14.65 -13.70
N GLY A 306 15.75 14.00 -14.20
CA GLY A 306 15.85 12.85 -15.11
C GLY A 306 16.00 11.51 -14.41
N ASN A 307 15.73 11.45 -13.10
CA ASN A 307 15.67 10.23 -12.33
C ASN A 307 14.32 9.52 -12.56
N PHE A 308 14.28 8.21 -12.34
CA PHE A 308 13.07 7.41 -12.50
C PHE A 308 12.96 6.38 -11.38
N VAL A 309 11.74 6.12 -10.92
CA VAL A 309 11.46 5.07 -9.94
C VAL A 309 10.42 4.13 -10.50
N VAL A 310 10.62 2.83 -10.25
CA VAL A 310 9.58 1.82 -10.36
C VAL A 310 9.53 1.04 -9.05
N TRP A 311 8.34 0.74 -8.56
CA TRP A 311 8.19 -0.06 -7.36
C TRP A 311 7.00 -1.02 -7.45
N GLY A 312 7.02 -2.01 -6.56
CA GLY A 312 6.01 -3.03 -6.45
C GLY A 312 6.36 -4.02 -5.35
N TYR A 313 5.78 -5.21 -5.41
CA TYR A 313 6.02 -6.23 -4.42
C TYR A 313 6.03 -7.63 -5.01
N PHE A 314 6.70 -8.54 -4.32
CA PHE A 314 6.58 -9.97 -4.53
C PHE A 314 5.63 -10.56 -3.49
N HIS A 315 4.83 -11.55 -3.92
CA HIS A 315 3.98 -12.34 -3.05
C HIS A 315 4.01 -13.82 -3.44
N LEU A 316 3.62 -14.68 -2.51
CA LEU A 316 3.19 -16.04 -2.82
C LEU A 316 1.66 -16.01 -2.89
N GLY A 317 1.01 -16.33 -4.00
CA GLY A 317 -0.46 -16.25 -4.11
C GLY A 317 -0.94 -16.57 -5.52
N GLU A 318 -2.23 -16.78 -5.75
CA GLU A 318 -2.76 -17.35 -7.00
C GLU A 318 -2.24 -16.65 -8.27
N ASP A 319 -1.73 -17.44 -9.22
CA ASP A 319 -1.26 -16.97 -10.52
C ASP A 319 -2.41 -16.61 -11.47
N LEU A 320 -3.64 -17.09 -11.23
CA LEU A 320 -4.84 -16.81 -12.04
C LEU A 320 -6.10 -17.09 -11.20
N PRO A 321 -7.23 -16.41 -11.46
CA PRO A 321 -8.49 -16.71 -10.80
C PRO A 321 -8.84 -18.20 -10.88
N GLY A 322 -8.95 -18.86 -9.72
CA GLY A 322 -9.44 -20.24 -9.61
C GLY A 322 -8.36 -21.34 -9.57
N GLN A 323 -7.09 -21.00 -9.36
CA GLN A 323 -6.06 -22.01 -9.04
C GLN A 323 -5.76 -22.01 -7.54
N PRO A 324 -5.71 -23.18 -6.87
CA PRO A 324 -5.45 -23.21 -5.43
C PRO A 324 -4.10 -22.55 -5.11
N PRO A 325 -4.00 -21.84 -3.97
CA PRO A 325 -2.77 -21.13 -3.61
C PRO A 325 -1.61 -22.11 -3.47
N LYS A 326 -0.43 -21.68 -3.93
CA LYS A 326 0.82 -22.44 -3.85
C LYS A 326 1.14 -22.89 -2.40
N ILE A 327 0.78 -22.06 -1.43
CA ILE A 327 0.88 -22.30 0.02
C ILE A 327 -0.27 -21.60 0.73
N PHE A 328 -0.79 -22.18 1.82
CA PHE A 328 -2.09 -21.77 2.40
C PHE A 328 -2.13 -20.34 2.94
N TRP A 329 -0.99 -19.78 3.37
CA TRP A 329 -0.89 -18.42 3.89
C TRP A 329 -0.50 -17.38 2.82
N GLY A 330 -0.09 -17.84 1.64
CA GLY A 330 0.30 -16.96 0.56
C GLY A 330 -0.91 -16.26 -0.05
N HIS A 331 -0.88 -14.93 -0.13
CA HIS A 331 -1.94 -14.14 -0.74
C HIS A 331 -1.42 -12.91 -1.48
N ILE A 332 -2.08 -12.48 -2.57
CA ILE A 332 -1.72 -11.24 -3.28
C ILE A 332 -1.88 -9.97 -2.43
N GLN A 333 -2.72 -10.04 -1.38
CA GLN A 333 -2.90 -8.98 -0.40
C GLN A 333 -1.98 -9.12 0.83
N ASN A 334 -1.06 -10.09 0.82
CA ASN A 334 -0.04 -10.29 1.84
C ASN A 334 1.33 -10.36 1.16
N PRO A 335 2.02 -9.23 1.00
CA PRO A 335 3.29 -9.16 0.29
C PRO A 335 4.41 -9.78 1.13
N GLU A 336 5.36 -10.41 0.46
CA GLU A 336 6.53 -11.04 1.07
C GLU A 336 7.74 -10.12 1.07
N LEU A 337 7.84 -9.31 0.02
CA LEU A 337 8.96 -8.43 -0.25
C LEU A 337 8.46 -7.20 -1.01
N PHE A 338 8.79 -5.99 -0.57
CA PHE A 338 8.66 -4.80 -1.40
C PHE A 338 9.94 -4.59 -2.20
N VAL A 339 9.80 -4.02 -3.41
CA VAL A 339 10.95 -3.69 -4.25
C VAL A 339 10.81 -2.25 -4.75
N LYS A 340 11.87 -1.46 -4.62
CA LYS A 340 11.99 -0.13 -5.20
C LYS A 340 13.25 -0.05 -6.06
N VAL A 341 13.06 0.20 -7.35
CA VAL A 341 14.15 0.36 -8.32
C VAL A 341 14.32 1.84 -8.61
N TRP A 342 15.51 2.36 -8.30
CA TRP A 342 15.88 3.75 -8.57
C TRP A 342 16.82 3.79 -9.77
N TYR A 343 16.47 4.60 -10.76
CA TYR A 343 17.30 4.90 -11.93
C TYR A 343 17.72 6.36 -11.81
N ASP A 344 19.00 6.62 -11.61
CA ASP A 344 19.48 7.99 -11.58
C ASP A 344 19.88 8.48 -12.99
N HIS A 345 19.92 9.80 -13.14
CA HIS A 345 20.27 10.47 -14.39
C HIS A 345 21.73 10.25 -14.86
N THR A 346 22.55 9.58 -14.06
CA THR A 346 23.94 9.21 -14.40
C THR A 346 24.03 7.80 -14.98
N GLY A 347 22.93 7.04 -14.95
CA GLY A 347 22.87 5.64 -15.40
C GLY A 347 23.15 4.64 -14.27
N ARG A 348 23.25 5.10 -13.02
CA ARG A 348 23.23 4.21 -11.86
C ARG A 348 21.83 3.66 -11.67
N VAL A 349 21.76 2.38 -11.33
CA VAL A 349 20.52 1.71 -10.97
C VAL A 349 20.70 1.00 -9.64
N ASP A 350 19.84 1.34 -8.68
CA ASP A 350 19.76 0.68 -7.38
C ASP A 350 18.47 -0.16 -7.32
N VAL A 351 18.62 -1.47 -7.14
CA VAL A 351 17.49 -2.37 -6.87
C VAL A 351 17.45 -2.63 -5.37
N ASN A 352 16.39 -2.15 -4.72
CA ASN A 352 16.23 -2.19 -3.27
C ASN A 352 15.13 -3.19 -2.91
N PHE A 353 15.44 -4.14 -2.05
CA PHE A 353 14.54 -5.17 -1.56
C PHE A 353 14.27 -4.96 -0.07
N PHE A 354 12.99 -4.99 0.33
CA PHE A 354 12.55 -4.78 1.71
C PHE A 354 11.72 -5.98 2.19
N HIS A 355 12.23 -6.73 3.15
CA HIS A 355 11.66 -7.98 3.65
C HIS A 355 10.59 -7.74 4.70
N VAL A 356 9.37 -8.16 4.36
CA VAL A 356 8.16 -7.89 5.13
C VAL A 356 7.38 -9.16 5.48
N SER A 357 7.94 -10.34 5.24
CA SER A 357 7.37 -11.62 5.69
C SER A 357 8.26 -12.26 6.76
N VAL A 358 7.98 -13.52 7.11
CA VAL A 358 8.73 -14.31 8.08
C VAL A 358 9.79 -15.21 7.43
N PRO A 359 9.51 -15.91 6.31
CA PRO A 359 10.50 -16.81 5.72
C PRO A 359 11.67 -16.04 5.09
N ASP A 360 12.88 -16.61 5.14
CA ASP A 360 14.02 -16.06 4.43
C ASP A 360 13.75 -16.00 2.91
N ILE A 361 14.23 -14.95 2.25
CA ILE A 361 13.97 -14.71 0.83
C ILE A 361 15.29 -14.49 0.10
N GLU A 362 15.51 -15.25 -0.96
CA GLU A 362 16.57 -15.00 -1.92
C GLU A 362 16.09 -13.96 -2.95
N VAL A 363 16.93 -12.97 -3.24
CA VAL A 363 16.59 -11.83 -4.12
C VAL A 363 17.61 -11.70 -5.23
N TYR A 364 17.14 -11.32 -6.42
CA TYR A 364 17.93 -11.37 -7.64
C TYR A 364 17.73 -10.14 -8.50
N SER A 365 18.79 -9.71 -9.19
CA SER A 365 18.73 -8.67 -10.22
C SER A 365 19.71 -8.93 -11.35
N THR A 366 19.35 -8.55 -12.57
CA THR A 366 20.31 -8.39 -13.68
C THR A 366 20.99 -7.03 -13.57
N LYS A 367 22.06 -6.82 -14.35
CA LYS A 367 22.49 -5.47 -14.70
C LYS A 367 21.44 -4.78 -15.56
N PRO A 368 21.33 -3.44 -15.47
CA PRO A 368 20.49 -2.68 -16.37
C PRO A 368 21.05 -2.74 -17.79
N VAL A 369 20.16 -2.99 -18.75
CA VAL A 369 20.48 -2.98 -20.18
C VAL A 369 19.58 -1.97 -20.90
N PRO A 370 20.01 -1.42 -22.06
CA PRO A 370 19.14 -0.66 -22.94
C PRO A 370 17.83 -1.40 -23.24
N VAL A 371 16.74 -0.67 -23.38
CA VAL A 371 15.40 -1.24 -23.61
C VAL A 371 15.28 -2.05 -24.92
N GLN A 372 16.23 -1.89 -25.85
CA GLN A 372 16.34 -2.66 -27.09
C GLN A 372 17.03 -4.01 -26.90
N ASP A 373 17.78 -4.17 -25.80
CA ASP A 373 18.52 -5.38 -25.50
C ASP A 373 17.69 -6.31 -24.61
N SER A 374 17.92 -7.61 -24.72
CA SER A 374 17.30 -8.61 -23.84
C SER A 374 17.96 -8.60 -22.47
N VAL A 375 17.15 -8.66 -21.41
CA VAL A 375 17.67 -8.99 -20.08
C VAL A 375 18.29 -10.40 -20.10
N GLY A 376 19.48 -10.52 -19.54
CA GLY A 376 20.23 -11.78 -19.46
C GLY A 376 19.94 -12.57 -18.18
N ASP A 377 20.83 -13.51 -17.86
CA ASP A 377 20.82 -14.18 -16.56
C ASP A 377 21.04 -13.17 -15.41
N TYR A 378 20.66 -13.54 -14.18
CA TYR A 378 20.90 -12.70 -13.02
C TYR A 378 22.40 -12.48 -12.79
N ASP A 379 22.77 -11.20 -12.62
CA ASP A 379 24.13 -10.77 -12.30
C ASP A 379 24.36 -10.67 -10.79
N TYR A 380 23.29 -10.39 -10.05
CA TYR A 380 23.30 -10.17 -8.62
C TYR A 380 22.30 -11.11 -7.95
N ALA A 381 22.72 -11.67 -6.82
CA ALA A 381 21.89 -12.53 -5.99
C ALA A 381 22.28 -12.31 -4.51
N GLY A 382 21.31 -12.44 -3.62
CA GLY A 382 21.49 -12.22 -2.18
C GLY A 382 20.34 -12.82 -1.38
N MET A 383 20.39 -12.65 -0.06
CA MET A 383 19.38 -13.11 0.87
C MET A 383 18.96 -11.98 1.80
N THR A 384 17.67 -11.92 2.10
CA THR A 384 17.12 -11.08 3.15
C THR A 384 16.38 -11.95 4.17
N THR A 385 16.50 -11.58 5.44
CA THR A 385 15.96 -12.32 6.60
C THR A 385 15.25 -11.36 7.54
N MET A 386 14.62 -11.88 8.59
CA MET A 386 14.03 -11.06 9.66
C MET A 386 15.08 -10.20 10.40
N ASP A 387 16.35 -10.60 10.34
CA ASP A 387 17.49 -9.89 10.96
C ASP A 387 18.24 -8.97 10.01
N ASN A 388 18.00 -9.10 8.71
CA ASN A 388 18.59 -8.27 7.65
C ASN A 388 17.51 -8.00 6.60
N ARG A 389 16.68 -7.00 6.88
CA ARG A 389 15.43 -6.77 6.15
C ARG A 389 15.60 -5.91 4.91
N TYR A 390 16.80 -5.40 4.66
CA TYR A 390 17.09 -4.58 3.49
C TYR A 390 18.31 -5.10 2.73
N VAL A 391 18.14 -5.34 1.43
CA VAL A 391 19.23 -5.70 0.51
C VAL A 391 19.19 -4.77 -0.68
N ARG A 392 20.35 -4.27 -1.09
CA ARG A 392 20.51 -3.41 -2.26
C ARG A 392 21.53 -3.98 -3.22
N PHE A 393 21.20 -3.96 -4.50
CA PHE A 393 22.16 -4.13 -5.59
C PHE A 393 22.34 -2.81 -6.33
N ASP A 394 23.53 -2.25 -6.28
CA ASP A 394 23.94 -1.08 -7.06
C ASP A 394 24.67 -1.51 -8.34
N SER A 395 24.33 -0.84 -9.45
CA SER A 395 24.90 -1.14 -10.76
C SER A 395 24.92 0.11 -11.64
N TYR A 396 25.68 0.06 -12.74
CA TYR A 396 25.72 1.12 -13.75
C TYR A 396 25.43 0.55 -15.13
N SER A 397 24.61 1.23 -15.93
CA SER A 397 24.29 0.81 -17.31
C SER A 397 25.43 1.04 -18.30
N GLY A 398 26.40 1.89 -17.96
CA GLY A 398 27.53 2.24 -18.83
C GLY A 398 27.16 3.08 -20.07
N THR A 399 25.89 3.46 -20.22
CA THR A 399 25.38 4.35 -21.28
C THR A 399 25.57 5.82 -20.85
N THR A 400 25.88 6.72 -21.78
CA THR A 400 26.04 8.18 -21.49
C THR A 400 24.82 8.78 -20.78
N PRO A 401 25.01 9.85 -19.98
CA PRO A 401 23.97 10.42 -19.13
C PRO A 401 22.68 10.71 -19.88
N TRP A 402 21.56 10.58 -19.16
CA TRP A 402 20.22 10.73 -19.69
C TRP A 402 20.10 12.05 -20.46
N PRO A 403 19.64 12.07 -21.73
CA PRO A 403 19.15 13.31 -22.27
C PRO A 403 17.95 13.73 -21.43
N SER A 404 18.06 14.86 -20.72
CA SER A 404 16.94 15.45 -20.00
C SER A 404 15.72 15.48 -20.92
N PRO A 405 14.58 14.87 -20.56
CA PRO A 405 13.36 14.99 -21.35
C PRO A 405 12.77 16.41 -21.26
N TRP A 406 13.37 17.30 -20.47
CA TRP A 406 12.97 18.70 -20.31
C TRP A 406 14.06 19.65 -20.83
N PRO A 407 13.71 20.66 -21.63
CA PRO A 407 14.64 21.71 -22.08
C PRO A 407 15.18 22.57 -20.93
#